data_AF-A0A0L0TAT5-F1
#
_entry.id   AF-A0A0L0TAT5-F1
#
_cell.length_a   1.000
_cell.length_b   1.000
_cell.length_c   1.000
_cell.angle_alpha   90.00
_cell.angle_beta   90.00
_cell.angle_gamma   90.00
#
_symmetry.space_group_name_H-M   'P 1'
#
loop_
_entity.id
_entity.type
_entity.pdbx_description
1 polymer ?
#
loop_
_entity_poly.entity_id
_entity_poly.type
_entity_poly.pdbx_seq_one_letter_code
_entity_poly.pdbx_strand_id
1 'polypeptide(L)'
;MPQVKTRIFDFHKPTWGEQSGKCFIEHFNAFPGFAATNLGCHVERDEVAPYLDYILQVICSNRETEYTYVLKWMQELFTSSKANGVVLCITGLEGTGKGFFYQTLSEHLLGKELCLTLNNADQFLAQTFNSELENK
;
A
#
# COMPACT_ATOMS: atom_id res chain seq x y z
N MET A 1 14.72 -0.24 -27.32
CA MET A 1 13.65 -0.81 -26.46
C MET A 1 12.33 -0.70 -27.20
N PRO A 2 11.43 -1.69 -27.10
CA PRO A 2 10.08 -1.58 -27.66
C PRO A 2 9.34 -0.37 -27.07
N GLN A 3 8.54 0.32 -27.89
CA GLN A 3 7.75 1.48 -27.46
C GLN A 3 6.48 1.00 -26.74
N VAL A 4 6.17 1.60 -25.58
CA VAL A 4 5.00 1.24 -24.78
C VAL A 4 3.85 2.20 -25.09
N LYS A 5 2.67 1.67 -25.41
CA LYS A 5 1.48 2.50 -25.69
C LYS A 5 0.80 3.04 -24.43
N THR A 6 0.73 2.24 -23.36
CA THR A 6 0.04 2.62 -22.12
C THR A 6 0.75 2.06 -20.88
N ARG A 7 0.84 2.86 -19.82
CA ARG A 7 1.26 2.38 -18.49
C ARG A 7 0.03 2.10 -17.66
N ILE A 8 0.02 0.98 -16.97
CA ILE A 8 -1.06 0.58 -16.07
C ILE A 8 -0.49 0.26 -14.69
N PHE A 9 -1.36 0.23 -13.69
CA PHE A 9 -1.03 -0.18 -12.33
C PHE A 9 -2.07 -1.19 -11.86
N ASP A 10 -1.73 -2.48 -11.97
CA ASP A 10 -2.67 -3.58 -11.77
C ASP A 10 -1.97 -4.76 -11.12
N PHE A 11 -2.44 -5.21 -9.94
CA PHE A 11 -1.77 -6.25 -9.17
C PHE A 11 -1.80 -7.63 -9.84
N HIS A 12 -2.73 -7.83 -10.78
CA HIS A 12 -3.03 -9.15 -11.35
C HIS A 12 -2.57 -9.32 -12.79
N LYS A 13 -2.06 -8.25 -13.42
CA LYS A 13 -1.60 -8.29 -14.81
C LYS A 13 -0.10 -8.52 -14.92
N PRO A 14 0.35 -9.25 -15.97
CA PRO A 14 1.77 -9.41 -16.24
C PRO A 14 2.44 -8.06 -16.49
N THR A 15 3.76 -8.01 -16.30
CA THR A 15 4.57 -6.80 -16.47
C THR A 15 4.45 -6.21 -17.88
N TRP A 16 4.31 -7.07 -18.90
CA TRP A 16 4.24 -6.68 -20.31
C TRP A 16 2.98 -7.26 -20.95
N GLY A 17 2.27 -6.41 -21.71
CA GLY A 17 1.18 -6.83 -22.58
C GLY A 17 1.67 -7.51 -23.86
N GLU A 18 0.73 -7.84 -24.74
CA GLU A 18 1.04 -8.42 -26.05
C GLU A 18 1.94 -7.50 -26.88
N GLN A 19 2.86 -8.11 -27.63
CA GLN A 19 3.74 -7.39 -28.54
C GLN A 19 3.14 -7.39 -29.95
N SER A 20 2.90 -6.21 -30.51
CA SER A 20 2.50 -6.06 -31.91
C SER A 20 3.75 -5.90 -32.79
N GLY A 21 4.10 -6.96 -33.51
CA GLY A 21 5.25 -6.97 -34.42
C GLY A 21 6.57 -6.62 -33.72
N LYS A 22 7.46 -5.87 -34.38
CA LYS A 22 8.83 -5.59 -33.87
C LYS A 22 8.97 -4.31 -33.03
N CYS A 23 7.95 -3.47 -32.87
CA CYS A 23 8.13 -2.12 -32.33
C CYS A 23 7.29 -1.72 -31.11
N PHE A 24 6.19 -2.39 -30.80
CA PHE A 24 5.27 -1.91 -29.76
C PHE A 24 4.83 -3.00 -28.78
N ILE A 25 4.69 -2.60 -27.51
CA ILE A 25 4.00 -3.37 -26.48
C ILE A 25 2.73 -2.61 -26.09
N GLU A 26 1.60 -3.32 -26.00
CA GLU A 26 0.29 -2.71 -25.73
C GLU A 26 0.26 -2.00 -24.37
N HIS A 27 0.81 -2.62 -23.32
CA HIS A 27 0.95 -1.96 -22.03
C HIS A 27 2.16 -2.44 -21.24
N PHE A 28 2.61 -1.60 -20.31
CA PHE A 28 3.57 -1.92 -19.28
C PHE A 28 2.91 -1.73 -17.91
N ASN A 29 3.00 -2.75 -17.05
CA ASN A 29 2.55 -2.64 -15.67
C ASN A 29 3.64 -2.03 -14.81
N ALA A 30 3.39 -0.84 -14.28
CA ALA A 30 4.33 -0.09 -13.44
C ALA A 30 4.31 -0.53 -11.97
N PHE A 31 3.41 -1.45 -11.59
CA PHE A 31 3.37 -1.99 -10.24
C PHE A 31 4.64 -2.83 -9.95
N PRO A 32 5.48 -2.42 -8.99
CA PRO A 32 6.73 -3.11 -8.67
C PRO A 32 6.52 -4.40 -7.86
N GLY A 33 5.30 -4.67 -7.40
CA GLY A 33 5.01 -5.71 -6.43
C GLY A 33 4.94 -5.18 -4.99
N PHE A 34 4.39 -5.99 -4.09
CA PHE A 34 4.41 -5.72 -2.66
C PHE A 34 5.72 -6.22 -2.03
N ALA A 35 6.14 -5.60 -0.91
CA ALA A 35 7.24 -6.12 -0.09
C ALA A 35 6.86 -7.44 0.60
N ALA A 36 5.60 -7.57 1.04
CA ALA A 36 5.06 -8.82 1.55
C ALA A 36 4.90 -9.85 0.42
N THR A 37 5.23 -11.10 0.74
CA THR A 37 5.04 -12.24 -0.16
C THR A 37 3.87 -13.09 0.30
N ASN A 38 3.07 -13.59 -0.65
CA ASN A 38 2.05 -14.58 -0.35
C ASN A 38 2.72 -15.92 -0.01
N LEU A 39 2.49 -16.42 1.20
CA LEU A 39 3.09 -17.67 1.68
C LEU A 39 2.48 -18.93 1.06
N GLY A 40 1.31 -18.84 0.42
CA GLY A 40 0.63 -19.97 -0.19
C GLY A 40 0.14 -21.03 0.81
N CYS A 41 0.11 -20.71 2.11
CA CYS A 41 -0.31 -21.59 3.18
C CYS A 41 -1.28 -20.90 4.14
N HIS A 42 -1.95 -21.71 4.97
CA HIS A 42 -2.65 -21.20 6.13
C HIS A 42 -1.62 -20.83 7.20
N VAL A 43 -1.78 -19.63 7.78
CA VAL A 43 -0.98 -19.16 8.92
C VAL A 43 -1.91 -19.11 10.12
N GLU A 44 -1.50 -19.75 11.22
CA GLU A 44 -2.31 -19.78 12.44
C GLU A 44 -2.38 -18.38 13.06
N ARG A 45 -3.53 -18.06 13.66
CA ARG A 45 -3.77 -16.72 14.25
C ARG A 45 -2.69 -16.36 15.28
N ASP A 46 -2.24 -17.33 16.06
CA ASP A 46 -1.29 -17.12 17.15
C ASP A 46 0.09 -16.65 16.64
N GLU A 47 0.46 -16.99 15.40
CA GLU A 47 1.72 -16.54 14.80
C GLU A 47 1.71 -15.04 14.48
N VAL A 48 0.53 -14.49 14.17
CA VAL A 48 0.34 -13.06 13.84
C VAL A 48 -0.30 -12.26 14.98
N ALA A 49 -0.70 -12.95 16.07
CA ALA A 49 -1.39 -12.36 17.21
C ALA A 49 -0.67 -11.13 17.79
N PRO A 50 0.67 -11.09 17.95
CA PRO A 50 1.35 -9.92 18.51
C PRO A 50 1.06 -8.62 17.73
N TYR A 51 0.99 -8.71 16.40
CA TYR A 51 0.71 -7.54 15.56
C TYR A 51 -0.78 -7.19 15.55
N LEU A 52 -1.66 -8.21 15.52
CA LEU A 52 -3.10 -8.02 15.61
C LEU A 52 -3.52 -7.38 16.94
N ASP A 53 -2.93 -7.85 18.04
CA ASP A 53 -3.17 -7.33 19.39
C ASP A 53 -2.63 -5.91 19.53
N TYR A 54 -1.48 -5.59 18.93
CA TYR A 54 -0.99 -4.22 18.83
C TYR A 54 -1.99 -3.29 18.12
N ILE A 55 -2.57 -3.70 16.98
CA ILE A 55 -3.56 -2.88 16.29
C ILE A 55 -4.80 -2.66 17.17
N LEU A 56 -5.31 -3.71 17.83
CA LEU A 56 -6.47 -3.59 18.70
C LEU A 56 -6.19 -2.70 19.92
N GLN A 57 -5.13 -3.01 20.66
CA GLN A 57 -4.86 -2.40 21.96
C GLN A 57 -4.26 -1.01 21.84
N VAL A 58 -3.35 -0.79 20.89
CA VAL A 58 -2.57 0.46 20.76
C VAL A 58 -3.18 1.41 19.74
N ILE A 59 -3.53 0.92 18.54
CA ILE A 59 -4.09 1.78 17.49
C ILE A 59 -5.58 2.06 17.73
N CYS A 60 -6.34 1.04 18.14
CA CYS A 60 -7.79 1.15 18.27
C CYS A 60 -8.26 1.37 19.72
N SER A 61 -7.35 1.31 20.71
CA SER A 61 -7.66 1.46 22.14
C SER A 61 -8.71 0.47 22.64
N ASN A 62 -8.59 -0.81 22.25
CA ASN A 62 -9.52 -1.91 22.54
C ASN A 62 -10.94 -1.71 21.98
N ARG A 63 -11.11 -0.85 20.96
CA ARG A 63 -12.40 -0.65 20.30
C ARG A 63 -12.53 -1.56 19.08
N GLU A 64 -13.35 -2.59 19.22
CA GLU A 64 -13.52 -3.68 18.23
C GLU A 64 -14.07 -3.20 16.88
N THR A 65 -14.95 -2.18 16.88
CA THR A 65 -15.51 -1.61 15.65
C THR A 65 -14.42 -0.96 14.80
N GLU A 66 -13.59 -0.12 15.41
CA GLU A 66 -12.46 0.54 14.79
C GLU A 66 -11.40 -0.47 14.37
N TYR A 67 -11.11 -1.47 15.22
CA TYR A 67 -10.20 -2.56 14.90
C TYR A 67 -10.61 -3.30 13.61
N THR A 68 -11.88 -3.71 13.54
CA THR A 68 -12.44 -4.36 12.35
C THR A 68 -12.35 -3.47 11.12
N TYR A 69 -12.61 -2.17 11.27
CA TYR A 69 -12.50 -1.21 10.19
C TYR A 69 -11.06 -1.05 9.68
N VAL A 70 -10.08 -0.91 10.59
CA VAL A 70 -8.66 -0.80 10.25
C VAL A 70 -8.18 -2.05 9.51
N LEU A 71 -8.56 -3.25 9.96
CA LEU A 71 -8.19 -4.49 9.27
C LEU A 71 -8.78 -4.58 7.86
N LYS A 72 -10.04 -4.18 7.67
CA LYS A 72 -10.66 -4.14 6.33
C LYS A 72 -9.98 -3.11 5.43
N TRP A 73 -9.67 -1.93 5.96
CA TRP A 73 -8.94 -0.90 5.23
C TRP A 73 -7.55 -1.42 4.81
N MET A 74 -6.83 -2.09 5.71
CA MET A 74 -5.55 -2.72 5.38
C MET A 74 -5.70 -3.81 4.31
N GLN A 75 -6.70 -4.67 4.42
CA GLN A 75 -6.99 -5.71 3.43
C GLN A 75 -7.20 -5.10 2.03
N GLU A 76 -7.96 -4.01 1.94
CA GLU A 76 -8.26 -3.34 0.67
C GLU A 76 -6.99 -2.86 -0.05
N LEU A 77 -5.94 -2.45 0.68
CA LEU A 77 -4.65 -2.05 0.10
C LEU A 77 -3.99 -3.16 -0.72
N PHE A 78 -4.22 -4.42 -0.36
CA PHE A 78 -3.61 -5.58 -1.03
C PHE A 78 -4.52 -6.20 -2.09
N THR A 79 -5.83 -5.95 -2.03
CA THR A 79 -6.81 -6.59 -2.93
C THR A 79 -7.29 -5.67 -4.05
N SER A 80 -7.15 -4.35 -3.90
CA SER A 80 -7.63 -3.37 -4.88
C SER A 80 -6.47 -2.55 -5.44
N SER A 81 -6.28 -2.59 -6.76
CA SER A 81 -5.36 -1.68 -7.45
C SER A 81 -5.94 -0.28 -7.68
N LYS A 82 -7.04 0.05 -6.99
CA LYS A 82 -7.74 1.33 -7.06
C LYS A 82 -7.88 1.93 -5.68
N ALA A 83 -7.68 3.25 -5.59
CA ALA A 83 -7.96 4.01 -4.39
C ALA A 83 -9.43 3.88 -3.99
N ASN A 84 -9.68 3.51 -2.73
CA ASN A 84 -11.02 3.41 -2.14
C ASN A 84 -11.61 4.79 -1.75
N GLY A 85 -10.85 5.87 -1.92
CA GLY A 85 -11.27 7.23 -1.57
C GLY A 85 -11.32 7.51 -0.07
N VAL A 86 -10.76 6.62 0.77
CA VAL A 86 -10.80 6.71 2.22
C VAL A 86 -9.39 6.85 2.79
N VAL A 87 -9.17 7.88 3.58
CA VAL A 87 -7.92 8.11 4.31
C VAL A 87 -8.09 7.71 5.77
N LEU A 88 -7.22 6.82 6.26
CA LEU A 88 -7.14 6.49 7.68
C LEU A 88 -6.33 7.56 8.42
N CYS A 89 -6.98 8.30 9.32
CA CYS A 89 -6.31 9.28 10.17
C CYS A 89 -6.11 8.73 11.58
N ILE A 90 -4.85 8.51 11.97
CA ILE A 90 -4.49 8.01 13.30
C ILE A 90 -3.86 9.16 14.10
N THR A 91 -4.49 9.54 15.22
CA THR A 91 -4.06 10.66 16.06
C THR A 91 -3.68 10.21 17.46
N GLY A 92 -2.83 10.98 18.14
CA GLY A 92 -2.46 10.79 19.54
C GLY A 92 -1.09 11.38 19.86
N LEU A 93 -0.62 11.20 21.10
CA LEU A 93 0.68 11.71 21.54
C LEU A 93 1.87 11.04 20.84
N GLU A 94 3.03 11.69 20.86
CA GLU A 94 4.28 11.06 20.40
C GLU A 94 4.58 9.80 21.21
N GLY A 95 5.23 8.80 20.58
CA GLY A 95 5.59 7.55 21.25
C GLY A 95 4.43 6.55 21.46
N THR A 96 3.19 6.85 21.07
CA THR A 96 2.06 5.90 21.22
C THR A 96 2.00 4.83 20.11
N GLY A 97 3.10 4.60 19.39
CA GLY A 97 3.18 3.54 18.38
C GLY A 97 2.66 3.89 16.98
N LYS A 98 2.13 5.08 16.70
CA LYS A 98 1.62 5.44 15.35
C LYS A 98 2.65 5.32 14.22
N GLY A 99 3.90 5.71 14.49
CA GLY A 99 4.99 5.59 13.54
C GLY A 99 5.31 4.13 13.20
N PHE A 100 5.20 3.22 14.17
CA PHE A 100 5.42 1.78 13.96
C PHE A 100 4.37 1.16 13.03
N PHE A 101 3.10 1.59 13.14
CA PHE A 101 2.05 1.17 12.21
C PHE A 101 2.40 1.55 10.77
N TYR A 102 2.77 2.82 10.55
CA TYR A 102 3.19 3.31 9.23
C TYR A 102 4.45 2.59 8.72
N GLN A 103 5.45 2.40 9.57
CA GLN A 103 6.69 1.72 9.21
C GLN A 103 6.42 0.27 8.79
N THR A 104 5.55 -0.44 9.51
CA THR A 104 5.20 -1.82 9.14
C THR A 104 4.52 -1.88 7.77
N LEU A 105 3.55 -0.99 7.53
CA LEU A 105 2.88 -0.90 6.23
C LEU A 105 3.86 -0.56 5.10
N SER A 106 4.67 0.48 5.28
CA SER A 106 5.54 1.00 4.22
C SER A 106 6.78 0.14 3.96
N GLU A 107 7.39 -0.44 4.99
CA GLU A 107 8.66 -1.17 4.85
C GLU A 107 8.48 -2.68 4.66
N HIS A 108 7.48 -3.27 5.31
CA HIS A 108 7.34 -4.73 5.38
C HIS A 108 6.17 -5.28 4.57
N LEU A 109 5.13 -4.47 4.33
CA LEU A 109 3.94 -4.94 3.64
C LEU A 109 3.84 -4.40 2.20
N LEU A 110 3.67 -3.09 2.02
CA LEU A 110 3.54 -2.47 0.70
C LEU A 110 4.89 -2.34 0.00
N GLY A 111 5.90 -1.85 0.72
CA GLY A 111 7.20 -1.52 0.15
C GLY A 111 7.35 -0.01 -0.09
N LYS A 112 8.57 0.49 0.15
CA LYS A 112 8.88 1.93 0.14
C LYS A 112 8.58 2.60 -1.20
N GLU A 113 8.71 1.85 -2.30
CA GLU A 113 8.44 2.34 -3.65
C GLU A 113 6.96 2.74 -3.84
N LEU A 114 6.04 2.14 -3.07
CA LEU A 114 4.60 2.43 -3.12
C LEU A 114 4.17 3.46 -2.08
N CYS A 115 5.06 3.89 -1.20
CA CYS A 115 4.75 4.81 -0.11
C CYS A 115 5.45 6.15 -0.30
N LEU A 116 4.86 7.20 0.26
CA LEU A 116 5.47 8.51 0.40
C LEU A 116 5.27 9.00 1.83
N THR A 117 6.33 9.54 2.41
CA THR A 117 6.26 10.28 3.67
C THR A 117 6.35 11.76 3.34
N LEU A 118 5.31 12.51 3.68
CA LEU A 118 5.34 13.96 3.57
C LEU A 118 5.62 14.54 4.95
N ASN A 119 6.76 15.22 5.09
CA ASN A 119 7.20 15.80 6.35
C ASN A 119 6.69 17.24 6.57
N ASN A 120 6.10 17.85 5.53
CA ASN A 120 5.51 19.18 5.62
C ASN A 120 4.23 19.25 4.77
N ALA A 121 3.18 19.87 5.31
CA ALA A 121 1.94 20.17 4.59
C ALA A 121 2.19 21.08 3.37
N ASP A 122 3.24 21.90 3.39
CA ASP A 122 3.58 22.76 2.25
C ASP A 122 4.02 21.96 1.02
N GLN A 123 4.67 20.80 1.20
CA GLN A 123 5.02 19.91 0.09
C GLN A 123 3.78 19.33 -0.60
N PHE A 124 2.71 19.08 0.16
CA PHE A 124 1.43 18.63 -0.37
C PHE A 124 0.73 19.71 -1.22
N LEU A 125 0.86 20.99 -0.82
CA LEU A 125 0.18 22.12 -1.45
C LEU A 125 0.94 22.73 -2.63
N ALA A 126 2.26 22.50 -2.75
CA ALA A 126 3.14 23.20 -3.68
C ALA A 126 3.18 22.68 -5.14
N GLN A 127 2.17 21.93 -5.60
CA GLN A 127 2.03 21.44 -7.00
C GLN A 127 3.13 20.50 -7.55
N THR A 128 4.19 20.18 -6.81
CA THR A 128 5.13 19.05 -7.10
C THR A 128 4.50 17.67 -6.84
N PHE A 129 3.31 17.66 -6.24
CA PHE A 129 2.56 16.49 -5.79
C PHE A 129 2.18 15.50 -6.91
N ASN A 130 1.84 15.99 -8.11
CA ASN A 130 1.33 15.12 -9.19
C ASN A 130 2.40 14.18 -9.77
N SER A 131 3.68 14.61 -9.78
CA SER A 131 4.79 13.74 -10.22
C SER A 131 5.19 12.72 -9.16
N GLU A 132 4.97 13.03 -7.88
CA GLU A 132 5.32 12.12 -6.77
C GLU A 132 4.27 11.00 -6.61
N LEU A 133 3.00 11.28 -6.90
CA LEU A 133 1.90 10.31 -6.84
C LEU A 133 1.83 9.34 -8.03
N GLU A 134 2.55 9.60 -9.13
CA GLU A 134 2.43 8.79 -10.33
C GLU A 134 2.88 7.34 -10.04
N ASN A 135 1.92 6.40 -10.06
CA ASN A 135 2.11 4.96 -9.77
C ASN A 135 2.32 4.59 -8.29
N LYS A 136 1.66 5.29 -7.37
CA LYS A 136 1.58 4.94 -5.94
C LYS A 136 0.15 4.71 -5.49
#